data_AF-A0A8T2Q541-F1
#
_entry.id   AF-A0A8T2Q541-F1
#
_cell.length_a   1.000
_cell.length_b   1.000
_cell.length_c   1.000
_cell.angle_alpha   90.00
_cell.angle_beta   90.00
_cell.angle_gamma   90.00
#
_symmetry.space_group_name_H-M   'P 1'
#
loop_
_entity.id
_entity.type
_entity.pdbx_description
1 polymer ?
#
loop_
_entity_poly.entity_id
_entity_poly.type
_entity_poly.pdbx_seq_one_letter_code
_entity_poly.pdbx_strand_id
1 'polypeptide(L)'
;MHVQIHNLKFPYLSQLAGEVEARIHKVTYDGFLRHVFSQKFDPMPDWSKAFEEKGALPEWVSEEDLAYYVSEFQKHGFTPAINYYRSLDLSWELTAAWANSKVMVPTIFMIGDKDLAFIFPNAKDHIEGMSKHVPHLKKTIILEDAGHFLQAERAESVNDHILQFFKSFQLEI
;
A
#
# COMPACT_ATOMS: atom_id res chain seq x y z
N MET A 1 -13.00 -15.02 10.90
CA MET A 1 -12.06 -14.08 11.53
C MET A 1 -12.50 -12.69 11.13
N HIS A 2 -13.35 -12.02 11.91
CA HIS A 2 -13.58 -10.59 11.75
C HIS A 2 -12.26 -9.93 12.10
N VAL A 3 -11.57 -9.34 11.13
CA VAL A 3 -10.55 -8.34 11.46
C VAL A 3 -11.36 -7.17 12.02
N GLN A 4 -11.48 -7.08 13.34
CA GLN A 4 -12.08 -5.92 13.98
C GLN A 4 -11.15 -4.74 13.75
N ILE A 5 -11.32 -4.07 12.62
CA ILE A 5 -10.70 -2.77 12.32
C ILE A 5 -11.35 -1.63 13.14
N HIS A 6 -12.18 -1.98 14.13
CA HIS A 6 -13.06 -1.09 14.88
C HIS A 6 -12.30 -0.09 15.78
N ASN A 7 -11.00 -0.28 16.01
CA ASN A 7 -10.19 0.58 16.86
C ASN A 7 -9.27 1.55 16.11
N LEU A 8 -9.25 1.52 14.78
CA LEU A 8 -8.51 2.51 13.99
C LEU A 8 -9.52 3.48 13.37
N LYS A 9 -9.43 4.75 13.77
CA LYS A 9 -10.35 5.80 13.28
C LYS A 9 -10.27 6.01 11.77
N PHE A 10 -9.15 5.70 11.13
CA PHE A 10 -8.93 5.99 9.71
C PHE A 10 -9.56 4.97 8.73
N PRO A 11 -9.43 3.64 8.91
CA PRO A 11 -10.13 2.64 8.08
C PRO A 11 -11.66 2.74 8.13
N TYR A 12 -12.22 3.26 9.23
CA TYR A 12 -13.67 3.48 9.33
C TYR A 12 -14.13 4.72 8.56
N LEU A 13 -13.31 5.80 8.54
CA LEU A 13 -13.64 7.02 7.81
C LEU A 13 -13.72 6.81 6.30
N SER A 14 -12.88 5.93 5.74
CA SER A 14 -12.94 5.60 4.32
C SER A 14 -14.22 4.87 3.92
N GLN A 15 -14.96 4.26 4.85
CA GLN A 15 -16.26 3.62 4.61
C GLN A 15 -17.39 4.64 4.48
N LEU A 16 -17.24 5.85 5.03
CA LEU A 16 -18.26 6.89 5.00
C LEU A 16 -18.15 7.70 3.71
N ALA A 17 -19.26 7.86 3.01
CA ALA A 17 -19.32 8.65 1.79
C ALA A 17 -19.00 10.12 2.09
N GLY A 18 -18.00 10.69 1.40
CA GLY A 18 -17.65 12.10 1.46
C GLY A 18 -16.77 12.54 2.64
N GLU A 19 -16.58 11.73 3.69
CA GLU A 19 -15.81 12.13 4.89
C GLU A 19 -14.31 12.32 4.59
N VAL A 20 -13.71 11.39 3.84
CA VAL A 20 -12.29 11.49 3.45
C VAL A 20 -12.11 12.59 2.41
N GLU A 21 -12.98 12.66 1.41
CA GLU A 21 -12.96 13.72 0.40
C GLU A 21 -13.04 15.12 1.04
N ALA A 22 -13.96 15.32 1.98
CA ALA A 22 -14.10 16.58 2.71
C ALA A 22 -12.86 16.96 3.53
N ARG A 23 -12.08 15.97 4.01
CA ARG A 23 -10.80 16.21 4.69
C ARG A 23 -9.69 16.57 3.71
N ILE A 24 -9.61 15.88 2.57
CA ILE A 24 -8.64 16.20 1.51
C ILE A 24 -8.92 17.60 0.96
N HIS A 25 -10.18 18.02 0.81
CA HIS A 25 -10.54 19.37 0.37
C HIS A 25 -10.14 20.50 1.34
N LYS A 26 -9.77 20.18 2.58
CA LYS A 26 -9.24 21.16 3.55
C LYS A 26 -7.74 21.44 3.37
N VAL A 27 -7.08 20.66 2.52
CA VAL A 27 -5.66 20.81 2.18
C VAL A 27 -5.48 20.93 0.67
N THR A 28 -4.32 21.42 0.26
CA THR A 28 -3.92 21.41 -1.14
C THR A 28 -3.61 19.99 -1.58
N TYR A 29 -3.91 19.65 -2.85
CA TYR A 29 -3.52 18.34 -3.39
C TYR A 29 -2.00 18.18 -3.43
N ASP A 30 -1.27 19.27 -3.68
CA ASP A 30 0.19 19.32 -3.56
C ASP A 30 0.64 18.93 -2.14
N GLY A 31 0.18 19.64 -1.11
CA GLY A 31 0.56 19.36 0.28
C GLY A 31 0.13 17.97 0.77
N PHE A 32 -1.04 17.49 0.31
CA PHE A 32 -1.51 16.13 0.59
C PHE A 32 -0.63 15.07 -0.08
N LEU A 33 -0.30 15.23 -1.36
CA LEU A 33 0.53 14.27 -2.08
C LEU A 33 1.98 14.28 -1.59
N ARG A 34 2.53 15.43 -1.18
CA ARG A 34 3.81 15.49 -0.46
C ARG A 34 3.78 14.68 0.83
N HIS A 35 2.69 14.76 1.59
CA HIS A 35 2.50 13.91 2.77
C HIS A 35 2.46 12.43 2.38
N VAL A 36 1.68 12.05 1.38
CA VAL A 36 1.54 10.68 0.90
C VAL A 36 2.89 10.11 0.44
N PHE A 37 3.65 10.82 -0.39
CA PHE A 37 4.96 10.33 -0.84
C PHE A 37 6.00 10.27 0.29
N SER A 38 5.82 11.02 1.37
CA SER A 38 6.75 10.95 2.52
C SER A 38 6.51 9.77 3.47
N GLN A 39 5.61 8.82 3.13
CA GLN A 39 5.19 7.74 4.01
C GLN A 39 6.30 6.69 4.23
N LYS A 40 7.07 6.93 5.28
CA LYS A 40 7.90 5.95 5.99
C LYS A 40 7.56 6.03 7.47
N PHE A 41 7.28 4.88 8.09
CA PHE A 41 6.79 4.82 9.45
C PHE A 41 7.63 3.86 10.31
N ASP A 42 8.12 4.37 11.42
CA ASP A 42 8.68 3.62 12.54
C ASP A 42 8.80 4.59 13.73
N PRO A 43 7.84 4.60 14.69
CA PRO A 43 6.73 3.67 14.91
C PRO A 43 5.46 3.98 14.07
N MET A 44 4.34 3.29 14.38
CA MET A 44 3.01 3.51 13.80
C MET A 44 2.61 5.00 13.80
N PRO A 45 2.07 5.54 12.69
CA PRO A 45 1.69 6.95 12.62
C PRO A 45 0.53 7.32 13.55
N ASP A 46 0.54 8.59 13.96
CA ASP A 46 -0.63 9.25 14.51
C ASP A 46 -1.62 9.58 13.38
N TRP A 47 -2.70 8.81 13.31
CA TRP A 47 -3.75 8.94 12.29
C TRP A 47 -4.49 10.28 12.33
N SER A 48 -4.40 11.06 13.41
CA SER A 48 -4.95 12.41 13.44
C SER A 48 -4.24 13.34 12.45
N LYS A 49 -3.01 12.98 12.05
CA LYS A 49 -2.13 13.76 11.16
C LYS A 49 -2.14 13.29 9.72
N ALA A 50 -3.00 12.36 9.35
CA ALA A 50 -3.05 11.75 8.01
C ALA A 50 -3.38 12.75 6.88
N PHE A 51 -3.84 13.96 7.23
CA PHE A 51 -4.14 15.04 6.29
C PHE A 51 -3.34 16.31 6.60
N GLU A 52 -2.25 16.23 7.37
CA GLU A 52 -1.34 17.37 7.54
C GLU A 52 -0.47 17.55 6.29
N GLU A 53 -0.31 18.78 5.82
CA GLU A 53 0.58 19.08 4.71
C GLU A 53 2.05 18.95 5.13
N LYS A 54 2.89 18.40 4.24
CA LYS A 54 4.34 18.40 4.38
C LYS A 54 4.98 19.20 3.25
N GLY A 55 6.09 19.88 3.55
CA GLY A 55 6.73 20.81 2.62
C GLY A 55 7.76 20.17 1.66
N ALA A 56 8.58 19.22 2.13
CA ALA A 56 9.65 18.67 1.32
C ALA A 56 9.26 17.34 0.66
N LEU A 57 9.57 17.20 -0.63
CA LEU A 57 9.51 15.91 -1.31
C LEU A 57 10.68 15.01 -0.89
N PRO A 58 10.47 13.69 -0.80
CA PRO A 58 11.57 12.74 -0.75
C PRO A 58 12.45 12.81 -2.01
N GLU A 59 13.72 12.41 -1.91
CA GLU A 59 14.67 12.44 -3.02
C GLU A 59 14.25 11.59 -4.24
N TRP A 60 13.38 10.60 -4.04
CA TRP A 60 12.90 9.71 -5.10
C TRP A 60 11.71 10.27 -5.91
N VAL A 61 11.15 11.43 -5.53
CA VAL A 61 10.06 12.10 -6.26
C VAL A 61 10.52 13.47 -6.71
N SER A 62 10.42 13.74 -8.02
CA SER A 62 10.66 15.08 -8.54
C SER A 62 9.43 15.99 -8.41
N GLU A 63 9.63 17.31 -8.50
CA GLU A 63 8.51 18.25 -8.59
C GLU A 63 7.66 18.03 -9.85
N GLU A 64 8.25 17.50 -10.94
CA GLU A 64 7.52 17.14 -12.16
C GLU A 64 6.60 15.93 -11.93
N ASP A 65 7.09 14.90 -11.24
CA ASP A 65 6.26 13.74 -10.86
C ASP A 65 5.09 14.19 -9.98
N LEU A 66 5.35 15.03 -8.97
CA LEU A 66 4.32 15.58 -8.11
C LEU A 66 3.28 16.37 -8.93
N ALA A 67 3.72 17.25 -9.82
CA ALA A 67 2.83 18.06 -10.67
C ALA A 67 1.92 17.17 -11.54
N TYR A 68 2.46 16.07 -12.07
CA TYR A 68 1.68 15.08 -12.81
C TYR A 68 0.56 14.49 -11.93
N TYR A 69 0.88 13.95 -10.76
CA TYR A 69 -0.14 13.39 -9.86
C TYR A 69 -1.16 14.43 -9.39
N VAL A 70 -0.72 15.65 -9.05
CA VAL A 70 -1.61 16.76 -8.69
C VAL A 70 -2.60 17.02 -9.82
N SER A 71 -2.13 17.09 -11.07
CA SER A 71 -3.00 17.36 -12.22
C SER A 71 -4.05 16.27 -12.45
N GLU A 72 -3.67 15.00 -12.30
CA GLU A 72 -4.58 13.87 -12.47
C GLU A 72 -5.64 13.85 -11.36
N PHE A 73 -5.25 14.05 -10.10
CA PHE A 73 -6.20 14.13 -9.00
C PHE A 73 -7.07 15.38 -9.07
N GLN A 74 -6.58 16.52 -9.55
CA GLN A 74 -7.40 17.73 -9.80
C GLN A 74 -8.51 17.46 -10.82
N LYS A 75 -8.19 16.70 -11.87
CA LYS A 75 -9.14 16.36 -12.93
C LYS A 75 -10.17 15.31 -12.51
N HIS A 76 -9.76 14.32 -11.72
CA HIS A 76 -10.58 13.14 -11.44
C HIS A 76 -11.11 13.04 -9.99
N GLY A 77 -10.55 13.81 -9.07
CA GLY A 77 -10.83 13.73 -7.64
C GLY A 77 -10.34 12.43 -7.00
N PHE A 78 -10.57 12.29 -5.68
CA PHE A 78 -10.16 11.11 -4.91
C PHE A 78 -11.28 10.08 -4.72
N THR A 79 -12.53 10.43 -4.99
CA THR A 79 -13.69 9.52 -4.79
C THR A 79 -13.51 8.16 -5.48
N PRO A 80 -13.02 8.06 -6.74
CA PRO A 80 -12.83 6.76 -7.36
C PRO A 80 -11.83 5.88 -6.62
N ALA A 81 -10.72 6.45 -6.14
CA ALA A 81 -9.72 5.73 -5.35
C ALA A 81 -10.28 5.33 -3.97
N ILE A 82 -11.03 6.21 -3.31
CA ILE A 82 -11.63 5.95 -1.99
C ILE A 82 -12.71 4.87 -2.08
N ASN A 83 -13.44 4.79 -3.19
CA ASN A 83 -14.48 3.76 -3.39
C ASN A 83 -13.94 2.33 -3.30
N TYR A 84 -12.65 2.09 -3.59
CA TYR A 84 -12.03 0.79 -3.37
C TYR A 84 -12.04 0.38 -1.90
N TYR A 85 -11.83 1.34 -0.99
CA TYR A 85 -11.90 1.09 0.45
C TYR A 85 -13.34 0.86 0.91
N ARG A 86 -14.30 1.62 0.36
CA ARG A 86 -15.74 1.48 0.66
C ARG A 86 -16.31 0.11 0.30
N SER A 87 -15.69 -0.57 -0.65
CA SER A 87 -16.13 -1.89 -1.10
C SER A 87 -15.38 -3.04 -0.45
N LEU A 88 -14.54 -2.81 0.57
CA LEU A 88 -13.76 -3.90 1.20
C LEU A 88 -14.68 -4.96 1.84
N ASP A 89 -15.72 -4.55 2.58
CA ASP A 89 -16.67 -5.49 3.19
C ASP A 89 -17.44 -6.28 2.12
N LEU A 90 -17.91 -5.59 1.07
CA LEU A 90 -18.57 -6.25 -0.06
C LEU A 90 -17.61 -7.21 -0.79
N SER A 91 -16.36 -6.81 -0.99
CA SER A 91 -15.34 -7.66 -1.62
C SER A 91 -15.06 -8.90 -0.77
N TRP A 92 -15.06 -8.77 0.56
CA TRP A 92 -14.96 -9.89 1.48
C TRP A 92 -16.16 -10.85 1.37
N GLU A 93 -17.39 -10.33 1.32
CA GLU A 93 -18.60 -11.15 1.14
C GLU A 93 -18.59 -11.88 -0.20
N LEU A 94 -18.29 -11.17 -1.30
CA LEU A 94 -18.27 -11.74 -2.64
C LEU A 94 -17.15 -12.76 -2.82
N THR A 95 -16.05 -12.64 -2.08
CA THR A 95 -14.94 -13.60 -2.13
C THR A 95 -15.16 -14.84 -1.26
N ALA A 96 -16.32 -14.99 -0.61
CA ALA A 96 -16.64 -16.16 0.22
C ALA A 96 -16.54 -17.50 -0.54
N ALA A 97 -16.82 -17.51 -1.85
CA ALA A 97 -16.68 -18.71 -2.69
C ALA A 97 -15.24 -19.23 -2.77
N TRP A 98 -14.24 -18.38 -2.51
CA TRP A 98 -12.82 -18.74 -2.49
C TRP A 98 -12.27 -18.91 -1.07
N ALA A 99 -13.12 -18.94 -0.04
CA ALA A 99 -12.67 -19.15 1.33
C ALA A 99 -11.78 -20.39 1.44
N ASN A 100 -10.60 -20.23 2.05
CA ASN A 100 -9.56 -21.25 2.20
C ASN A 100 -8.91 -21.77 0.90
N SER A 101 -9.24 -21.19 -0.27
CA SER A 101 -8.50 -21.47 -1.50
C SER A 101 -7.05 -21.02 -1.37
N LYS A 102 -6.16 -21.71 -2.08
CA LYS A 102 -4.72 -21.40 -2.12
C LYS A 102 -4.37 -20.70 -3.42
N VAL A 103 -3.44 -19.75 -3.36
CA VAL A 103 -2.87 -19.11 -4.56
C VAL A 103 -1.77 -20.02 -5.10
N MET A 104 -2.04 -20.67 -6.22
CA MET A 104 -1.13 -21.65 -6.83
C MET A 104 -0.15 -21.02 -7.84
N VAL A 105 -0.27 -19.73 -8.13
CA VAL A 105 0.66 -19.04 -9.02
C VAL A 105 2.00 -18.88 -8.28
N PRO A 106 3.15 -19.23 -8.92
CA PRO A 106 4.46 -18.89 -8.38
C PRO A 106 4.53 -17.40 -8.01
N THR A 107 4.97 -17.09 -6.79
CA THR A 107 4.86 -15.74 -6.23
C THR A 107 6.16 -15.33 -5.54
N ILE A 108 6.53 -14.06 -5.64
CA ILE A 108 7.43 -13.40 -4.68
C ILE A 108 6.65 -12.29 -3.98
N PHE A 109 6.96 -12.04 -2.72
CA PHE A 109 6.38 -10.94 -1.95
C PHE A 109 7.50 -9.98 -1.54
N MET A 110 7.29 -8.69 -1.75
CA MET A 110 8.24 -7.62 -1.42
C MET A 110 7.54 -6.55 -0.61
N ILE A 111 8.17 -6.08 0.46
CA ILE A 111 7.66 -5.00 1.31
C ILE A 111 8.81 -4.19 1.91
N GLY A 112 8.59 -2.91 2.20
CA GLY A 112 9.54 -2.08 2.95
C GLY A 112 9.40 -2.25 4.46
N ASP A 113 10.50 -2.18 5.21
CA ASP A 113 10.47 -2.29 6.68
C ASP A 113 9.86 -1.05 7.37
N LYS A 114 9.66 0.06 6.64
CA LYS A 114 8.97 1.28 7.07
C LYS A 114 7.59 1.44 6.42
N ASP A 115 7.11 0.42 5.69
CA ASP A 115 5.76 0.43 5.12
C ASP A 115 4.72 0.29 6.25
N LEU A 116 3.66 1.09 6.18
CA LEU A 116 2.50 0.96 7.05
C LEU A 116 1.97 -0.47 7.09
N ALA A 117 1.90 -1.15 5.95
CA ALA A 117 1.42 -2.52 5.83
C ALA A 117 2.34 -3.53 6.55
N PHE A 118 3.62 -3.20 6.73
CA PHE A 118 4.59 -4.04 7.46
C PHE A 118 4.53 -3.84 8.97
N ILE A 119 4.34 -2.59 9.40
CA ILE A 119 4.27 -2.24 10.84
C ILE A 119 2.87 -2.41 11.43
N PHE A 120 1.87 -2.71 10.60
CA PHE A 120 0.50 -2.99 11.04
C PHE A 120 0.45 -4.19 12.01
N PRO A 121 -0.42 -4.17 13.04
CA PRO A 121 -0.55 -5.30 13.96
C PRO A 121 -0.73 -6.64 13.22
N ASN A 122 0.03 -7.65 13.66
CA ASN A 122 0.06 -9.01 13.11
C ASN A 122 0.59 -9.15 11.66
N ALA A 123 1.00 -8.07 11.00
CA ALA A 123 1.50 -8.15 9.62
C ALA A 123 2.71 -9.08 9.49
N LYS A 124 3.66 -9.01 10.44
CA LYS A 124 4.83 -9.90 10.47
C LYS A 124 4.44 -11.37 10.57
N ASP A 125 3.53 -11.72 11.49
CA ASP A 125 3.03 -13.07 11.66
C ASP A 125 2.32 -13.58 10.38
N HIS A 126 1.57 -12.71 9.70
CA HIS A 126 0.93 -13.04 8.42
C HIS A 126 1.94 -13.25 7.30
N ILE A 127 2.99 -12.43 7.24
CA ILE A 127 4.07 -12.54 6.25
C ILE A 127 4.86 -13.84 6.48
N GLU A 128 5.22 -14.15 7.73
CA GLU A 128 5.87 -15.41 8.10
C GLU A 128 4.98 -16.63 7.79
N GLY A 129 3.66 -16.50 7.98
CA GLY A 129 2.68 -17.54 7.70
C GLY A 129 2.22 -17.64 6.24
N MET A 130 2.67 -16.77 5.34
CA MET A 130 2.09 -16.60 3.99
C MET A 130 2.13 -17.87 3.14
N SER A 131 3.17 -18.69 3.31
CA SER A 131 3.34 -19.97 2.57
C SER A 131 2.20 -20.97 2.82
N LYS A 132 1.45 -20.84 3.91
CA LYS A 132 0.24 -21.66 4.19
C LYS A 132 -0.87 -21.41 3.16
N HIS A 133 -0.95 -20.18 2.64
CA HIS A 133 -1.96 -19.73 1.67
C HIS A 133 -1.42 -19.63 0.24
N VAL A 134 -0.10 -19.47 0.08
CA VAL A 134 0.60 -19.36 -1.20
C VAL A 134 1.69 -20.45 -1.29
N PRO A 135 1.33 -21.71 -1.63
CA PRO A 135 2.28 -22.83 -1.58
C PRO A 135 3.50 -22.69 -2.49
N HIS A 136 3.38 -21.89 -3.55
CA HIS A 136 4.46 -21.62 -4.50
C HIS A 136 5.12 -20.25 -4.28
N LEU A 137 5.01 -19.71 -3.05
CA LEU A 137 5.80 -18.56 -2.61
C LEU A 137 7.28 -18.90 -2.66
N LYS A 138 8.03 -18.22 -3.53
CA LYS A 138 9.46 -18.43 -3.75
C LYS A 138 10.32 -17.67 -2.76
N LYS A 139 9.91 -16.43 -2.43
CA LYS A 139 10.67 -15.55 -1.54
C LYS A 139 9.76 -14.49 -0.92
N THR A 140 10.05 -14.19 0.34
CA THR A 140 9.60 -12.99 1.04
C THR A 140 10.82 -12.07 1.16
N ILE A 141 10.71 -10.84 0.70
CA ILE A 141 11.80 -9.86 0.66
C ILE A 141 11.36 -8.64 1.46
N ILE A 142 12.14 -8.29 2.48
CA ILE A 142 11.96 -7.06 3.25
C ILE A 142 13.10 -6.13 2.85
N LEU A 143 12.77 -4.98 2.27
CA LEU A 143 13.77 -3.97 1.88
C LEU A 143 13.97 -2.98 3.03
N GLU A 144 15.22 -2.78 3.43
CA GLU A 144 15.61 -1.89 4.52
C GLU A 144 15.45 -0.41 4.16
N ASP A 145 15.00 0.37 5.14
CA ASP A 145 14.71 1.80 5.05
C ASP A 145 13.75 2.14 3.88
N ALA A 146 12.84 1.23 3.53
CA ALA A 146 11.88 1.46 2.46
C ALA A 146 10.46 1.64 3.01
N GLY A 147 9.76 2.64 2.49
CA GLY A 147 8.37 2.95 2.82
C GLY A 147 7.37 2.25 1.92
N HIS A 148 6.22 2.90 1.73
CA HIS A 148 5.08 2.36 1.00
C HIS A 148 5.29 2.30 -0.52
N PHE A 149 6.06 3.24 -1.09
CA PHE A 149 6.24 3.37 -2.54
C PHE A 149 7.48 2.60 -2.99
N LEU A 150 7.56 1.33 -2.60
CA LEU A 150 8.73 0.47 -2.72
C LEU A 150 9.40 0.51 -4.10
N GLN A 151 8.60 0.45 -5.17
CA GLN A 151 9.06 0.45 -6.56
C GLN A 151 9.73 1.76 -7.00
N ALA A 152 9.42 2.88 -6.33
CA ALA A 152 10.03 4.17 -6.60
C ALA A 152 11.21 4.42 -5.64
N GLU A 153 11.03 4.11 -4.35
CA GLU A 153 12.04 4.28 -3.30
C GLU A 153 13.27 3.38 -3.46
N ARG A 154 13.08 2.18 -4.04
CA ARG A 154 14.10 1.14 -4.21
C ARG A 154 14.04 0.56 -5.62
N ALA A 155 13.87 1.41 -6.63
CA ALA A 155 13.63 1.02 -8.02
C ALA A 155 14.62 -0.04 -8.54
N GLU A 156 15.92 0.17 -8.36
CA GLU A 156 16.96 -0.78 -8.80
C GLU A 156 16.80 -2.15 -8.12
N SER A 157 16.66 -2.17 -6.79
CA SER A 157 16.49 -3.41 -6.03
C SER A 157 15.20 -4.14 -6.41
N VAL A 158 14.09 -3.43 -6.59
CA VAL A 158 12.81 -4.01 -7.02
C VAL A 158 12.93 -4.59 -8.43
N ASN A 159 13.54 -3.86 -9.36
CA ASN A 159 13.78 -4.34 -10.72
C ASN A 159 14.63 -5.61 -10.73
N ASP A 160 15.71 -5.66 -9.94
CA ASP A 160 16.57 -6.83 -9.82
C ASP A 160 15.81 -8.07 -9.33
N HIS A 161 14.99 -7.91 -8.29
CA HIS A 161 14.18 -9.01 -7.76
C HIS A 161 13.13 -9.51 -8.78
N ILE A 162 12.48 -8.61 -9.51
CA ILE A 162 11.52 -8.97 -10.57
C ILE A 162 12.24 -9.73 -11.70
N LEU A 163 13.38 -9.22 -12.17
CA LEU A 163 14.14 -9.85 -13.25
C LEU A 163 14.70 -11.22 -12.83
N GLN A 164 15.21 -11.34 -11.61
CA GLN A 164 15.65 -12.63 -11.06
C GLN A 164 14.50 -13.62 -10.96
N PHE A 165 13.32 -13.17 -10.52
CA PHE A 165 12.12 -14.01 -10.47
C PHE A 165 11.73 -14.51 -11.87
N PHE A 166 11.69 -13.65 -12.89
CA PHE A 166 11.38 -14.08 -14.26
C PHE A 166 12.44 -15.04 -14.83
N LYS A 167 13.73 -14.79 -14.59
CA LYS A 167 14.82 -15.68 -15.00
C LYS A 167 14.70 -17.07 -14.35
N SER A 168 14.12 -17.18 -13.16
CA SER A 168 13.92 -18.47 -12.49
C SER A 168 12.96 -19.42 -13.20
N PHE A 169 12.15 -18.92 -14.15
CA PHE A 169 11.28 -19.74 -15.02
C PHE A 169 11.94 -20.12 -16.34
N GLN A 170 13.07 -19.50 -16.71
CA GLN A 170 13.74 -19.70 -18.00
C GLN A 170 14.87 -20.74 -17.94
N LEU A 171 14.56 -21.95 -17.45
CA LEU A 171 15.41 -23.12 -17.59
C LEU A 171 14.53 -24.37 -17.73
N GLU A 172 14.24 -24.71 -18.99
CA GLU A 172 14.02 -26.05 -19.55
C GLU A 172 13.50 -25.85 -21.00
N ILE A 173 14.41 -25.49 -21.90
CA ILE A 173 14.23 -25.67 -23.35
C ILE A 173 15.42 -26.49 -23.84
#